data_AF-A0A484HFJ2-F1
#
_entry.id   AF-A0A484HFJ2-F1
#
_cell.length_a   1.000
_cell.length_b   1.000
_cell.length_c   1.000
_cell.angle_alpha   90.00
_cell.angle_beta   90.00
_cell.angle_gamma   90.00
#
_symmetry.space_group_name_H-M   'P 1'
#
loop_
_entity.id
_entity.type
_entity.pdbx_description
1 polymer ?
#
loop_
_entity_poly.entity_id
_entity_poly.type
_entity_poly.pdbx_seq_one_letter_code
_entity_poly.pdbx_strand_id
1 'polypeptide(L)'
;MAAVFKGDITEDPERIIGWEFDGKKGLLKGNWTLSQQGNDEHVYLFNLKEDPFEAHDLSSANPQKFAELWKAYEEYEKNNGVIRVPTVKPKK
;
A
#
# COMPACT_ATOMS: atom_id res chain seq x y z
N MET A 1 3.29 -21.78 1.71
CA MET A 1 1.88 -22.24 1.89
C MET A 1 1.75 -23.44 2.81
N ALA A 2 2.49 -24.54 2.63
CA ALA A 2 2.37 -25.72 3.51
C ALA A 2 2.63 -25.41 5.01
N ALA A 3 3.58 -24.52 5.31
CA ALA A 3 3.90 -24.10 6.67
C ALA A 3 2.77 -23.28 7.35
N VAL A 4 2.00 -22.50 6.57
CA VAL A 4 0.87 -21.71 7.11
C VAL A 4 -0.25 -22.65 7.58
N PHE A 5 -0.60 -23.65 6.78
CA PHE A 5 -1.64 -24.62 7.14
C PHE A 5 -1.24 -25.60 8.25
N LYS A 6 0.06 -25.74 8.50
CA LYS A 6 0.60 -26.51 9.65
C LYS A 6 0.68 -25.68 10.94
N GLY A 7 0.56 -24.35 10.84
CA GLY A 7 0.74 -23.44 11.97
C GLY A 7 2.20 -23.09 12.28
N ASP A 8 3.16 -23.51 11.46
CA ASP A 8 4.58 -23.20 11.64
C ASP A 8 4.89 -21.72 11.37
N ILE A 9 4.06 -21.06 10.54
CA ILE A 9 4.13 -19.64 10.22
C ILE A 9 2.74 -19.05 10.35
N THR A 10 2.58 -18.07 11.24
CA THR A 10 1.31 -17.36 11.45
C THR A 10 1.28 -15.99 10.79
N GLU A 11 2.44 -15.39 10.53
CA GLU A 11 2.58 -14.09 9.87
C GLU A 11 3.91 -14.00 9.10
N ASP A 12 3.93 -13.12 8.10
CA ASP A 12 5.14 -12.73 7.38
C ASP A 12 5.16 -11.21 7.27
N PRO A 13 5.83 -10.50 8.19
CA PRO A 13 5.80 -9.03 8.24
C PRO A 13 6.55 -8.38 7.06
N GLU A 14 7.43 -9.12 6.39
CA GLU A 14 8.18 -8.61 5.23
C GLU A 14 7.47 -8.91 3.90
N ARG A 15 6.42 -9.73 3.91
CA ARG A 15 5.63 -9.97 2.71
C ARG A 15 4.98 -8.67 2.24
N ILE A 16 5.23 -8.35 0.97
CA ILE A 16 4.62 -7.24 0.27
C ILE A 16 3.50 -7.78 -0.63
N ILE A 17 2.33 -7.13 -0.56
CA ILE A 17 1.22 -7.34 -1.49
C ILE A 17 0.84 -5.98 -2.04
N GLY A 18 1.10 -5.74 -3.33
CA GLY A 18 0.66 -4.52 -4.01
C GLY A 18 -0.48 -4.79 -4.98
N TRP A 19 -1.25 -3.74 -5.30
CA TRP A 19 -2.32 -3.79 -6.29
C TRP A 19 -2.49 -2.43 -6.97
N GLU A 20 -2.92 -2.47 -8.23
CA GLU A 20 -3.19 -1.30 -9.06
C GLU A 20 -4.53 -1.47 -9.77
N PHE A 21 -5.33 -0.40 -9.84
CA PHE A 21 -6.58 -0.41 -10.58
C PHE A 21 -7.04 1.00 -10.95
N ASP A 22 -6.93 1.37 -12.22
CA ASP A 22 -7.49 2.62 -12.77
C ASP A 22 -7.13 3.87 -11.93
N GLY A 23 -5.82 4.10 -11.78
CA GLY A 23 -5.27 5.20 -10.98
C GLY A 23 -5.15 4.88 -9.48
N LYS A 24 -5.96 3.94 -8.95
CA LYS A 24 -5.79 3.44 -7.59
C LYS A 24 -4.51 2.65 -7.46
N LYS A 25 -3.83 2.85 -6.34
CA LYS A 25 -2.67 2.06 -5.90
C LYS A 25 -2.85 1.65 -4.46
N GLY A 26 -2.26 0.52 -4.11
CA GLY A 26 -2.11 0.14 -2.72
C GLY A 26 -0.99 -0.85 -2.49
N LEU A 27 -0.53 -0.88 -1.25
CA LEU A 27 0.57 -1.71 -0.82
C LEU A 27 0.36 -2.14 0.63
N LEU A 28 0.23 -3.43 0.88
CA LEU A 28 0.26 -4.03 2.21
C LEU A 28 1.65 -4.56 2.52
N LYS A 29 2.21 -4.16 3.67
CA LYS A 29 3.43 -4.73 4.25
C LYS A 29 3.25 -4.89 5.76
N GLY A 30 3.19 -6.13 6.23
CA GLY A 30 2.85 -6.44 7.62
C GLY A 30 1.49 -5.86 8.00
N ASN A 31 1.45 -5.01 9.03
CA ASN A 31 0.22 -4.34 9.49
C ASN A 31 -0.04 -2.99 8.81
N TRP A 32 0.84 -2.55 7.91
CA TRP A 32 0.77 -1.22 7.33
C TRP A 32 0.32 -1.29 5.89
N THR A 33 -0.52 -0.33 5.49
CA THR A 33 -1.02 -0.23 4.13
C THR A 33 -0.91 1.19 3.58
N LEU A 34 -0.50 1.30 2.32
CA LEU A 34 -0.70 2.50 1.51
C LEU A 34 -1.98 2.33 0.68
N SER A 35 -2.74 3.41 0.55
CA SER A 35 -3.95 3.45 -0.28
C SER A 35 -4.06 4.80 -0.97
N GLN A 36 -4.41 4.79 -2.24
CA GLN A 36 -4.79 6.00 -2.97
C GLN A 36 -5.99 5.67 -3.86
N GLN A 37 -6.96 6.58 -3.86
CA GLN A 37 -8.21 6.42 -4.59
C GLN A 37 -8.18 7.19 -5.91
N GLY A 38 -8.36 6.50 -7.03
CA GLY A 38 -8.41 7.10 -8.36
C GLY A 38 -7.20 7.99 -8.64
N ASN A 39 -7.45 9.20 -9.14
CA ASN A 39 -6.40 10.18 -9.42
C ASN A 39 -6.19 11.17 -8.26
N ASP A 40 -6.44 10.75 -7.03
CA ASP A 40 -6.11 11.57 -5.87
C ASP A 40 -4.61 11.92 -5.87
N GLU A 41 -4.28 13.13 -5.45
CA GLU A 41 -2.89 13.56 -5.31
C GLU A 41 -2.28 13.01 -4.01
N HIS A 42 -3.13 12.65 -3.05
CA HIS A 42 -2.71 12.14 -1.75
C HIS A 42 -2.60 10.61 -1.74
N VAL A 43 -1.63 10.12 -0.98
CA VAL A 43 -1.49 8.69 -0.64
C VAL A 43 -1.63 8.60 0.86
N TYR A 44 -2.57 7.79 1.30
CA TYR A 44 -2.90 7.59 2.69
C TYR A 44 -2.05 6.46 3.28
N LEU A 45 -1.82 6.52 4.59
CA LEU A 45 -1.15 5.46 5.35
C LEU A 45 -2.05 5.01 6.49
N PHE A 46 -2.27 3.70 6.61
CA PHE A 46 -3.06 3.12 7.69
C PHE A 46 -2.31 1.98 8.39
N ASN A 47 -2.67 1.74 9.65
CA ASN A 47 -2.23 0.58 10.43
C ASN A 47 -3.43 -0.34 10.64
N LEU A 48 -3.51 -1.43 9.87
CA LEU A 48 -4.65 -2.36 9.88
C LEU A 48 -4.80 -3.14 11.18
N LYS A 49 -3.75 -3.20 12.02
CA LYS A 49 -3.85 -3.82 13.34
C LYS A 49 -4.68 -2.98 14.31
N GLU A 50 -4.61 -1.65 14.17
CA GLU A 50 -5.29 -0.69 15.03
C GLU A 50 -6.55 -0.13 14.37
N ASP A 51 -6.54 0.00 13.05
CA ASP A 51 -7.61 0.56 12.23
C ASP A 51 -7.89 -0.33 11.00
N PRO A 52 -8.65 -1.43 11.17
CA PRO A 52 -8.95 -2.37 10.10
C PRO A 52 -9.89 -1.79 9.02
N PHE A 53 -10.49 -0.62 9.27
CA PHE A 53 -11.42 0.03 8.35
C PHE A 53 -10.78 1.19 7.57
N GLU A 54 -9.48 1.44 7.75
CA GLU A 54 -8.74 2.50 7.05
C GLU A 54 -9.40 3.88 7.21
N ALA A 55 -9.88 4.18 8.43
CA ALA A 55 -10.63 5.39 8.73
C ALA A 55 -9.74 6.59 9.11
N HIS A 56 -8.53 6.34 9.62
CA HIS A 56 -7.64 7.36 10.18
C HIS A 56 -6.32 7.41 9.45
N ASP A 57 -6.13 8.45 8.62
CA ASP A 57 -4.86 8.65 7.92
C ASP A 57 -3.72 8.99 8.90
N LEU A 58 -2.67 8.18 8.85
CA LEU A 58 -1.46 8.30 9.65
C LEU A 58 -0.29 8.87 8.86
N SER A 59 -0.46 9.23 7.58
CA SER A 59 0.60 9.67 6.67
C SER A 59 1.42 10.83 7.25
N SER A 60 0.75 11.85 7.77
CA SER A 60 1.38 13.04 8.36
C SER A 60 1.95 12.79 9.76
N ALA A 61 1.35 11.87 10.52
CA ALA A 61 1.79 11.54 11.88
C ALA A 61 3.00 10.58 11.88
N ASN A 62 3.16 9.77 10.84
CA ASN A 62 4.20 8.75 10.72
C ASN A 62 5.01 8.88 9.41
N PRO A 63 5.70 10.01 9.18
CA PRO A 63 6.36 10.28 7.89
C PRO A 63 7.49 9.29 7.57
N GLN A 64 8.17 8.76 8.58
CA GLN A 64 9.21 7.75 8.40
C GLN A 64 8.62 6.42 7.90
N LYS A 65 7.47 6.02 8.46
CA LYS A 65 6.79 4.78 8.07
C LYS A 65 6.17 4.91 6.68
N PHE A 66 5.63 6.08 6.38
CA PHE A 66 5.19 6.43 5.03
C PHE A 66 6.33 6.27 4.02
N ALA A 67 7.51 6.85 4.30
CA ALA A 67 8.67 6.76 3.40
C ALA A 67 9.16 5.30 3.22
N GLU A 68 9.13 4.49 4.28
CA GLU A 68 9.46 3.06 4.20
C GLU A 68 8.52 2.32 3.23
N LEU A 69 7.20 2.48 3.42
CA LEU A 69 6.22 1.81 2.56
C LEU A 69 6.23 2.38 1.14
N TRP A 70 6.47 3.68 0.98
CA TRP A 70 6.56 4.28 -0.34
C TRP A 70 7.72 3.70 -1.15
N LYS A 71 8.89 3.51 -0.51
CA LYS A 71 10.02 2.84 -1.14
C LYS A 71 9.68 1.39 -1.52
N ALA A 72 8.99 0.65 -0.63
CA ALA A 72 8.54 -0.71 -0.93
C ALA A 72 7.54 -0.75 -2.09
N TYR A 73 6.69 0.28 -2.22
CA TYR A 73 5.79 0.44 -3.35
C TYR A 73 6.55 0.70 -4.66
N GLU A 74 7.56 1.57 -4.66
CA GLU A 74 8.39 1.82 -5.84
C GLU A 74 9.13 0.56 -6.32
N GLU A 75 9.59 -0.26 -5.38
CA GLU A 75 10.19 -1.57 -5.68
C GLU A 75 9.16 -2.54 -6.28
N TYR A 76 7.95 -2.61 -5.71
CA TYR A 76 6.83 -3.37 -6.27
C TYR A 76 6.48 -2.91 -7.69
N GLU A 77 6.36 -1.60 -7.90
CA GLU A 77 6.02 -0.98 -9.18
C GLU A 77 7.01 -1.38 -10.27
N LYS A 78 8.30 -1.27 -9.96
CA LYS A 78 9.41 -1.65 -10.84
C LYS A 78 9.41 -3.14 -11.15
N ASN A 79 9.24 -3.98 -10.13
CA ASN A 79 9.31 -5.44 -10.29
C ASN A 79 8.14 -6.00 -11.10
N ASN A 80 6.98 -5.34 -11.02
CA ASN A 80 5.75 -5.80 -11.68
C ASN A 80 5.44 -5.06 -12.98
N GLY A 81 6.28 -4.10 -13.40
CA GLY A 81 6.10 -3.36 -14.65
C GLY A 81 4.78 -2.57 -14.67
N VAL A 82 4.39 -2.00 -13.53
CA VAL A 82 3.16 -1.21 -13.41
C VAL A 82 3.21 -0.03 -14.38
N ILE A 83 2.12 0.16 -15.12
CA ILE A 83 1.95 1.28 -16.04
C ILE A 83 1.11 2.33 -15.34
N ARG A 84 1.71 3.50 -15.05
CA ARG A 84 1.01 4.62 -14.43
C ARG A 84 -0.06 5.16 -15.38
N VAL A 85 -1.29 5.30 -14.87
CA VAL A 85 -2.35 6.00 -15.59
C VAL A 85 -1.97 7.48 -15.72
N PRO A 86 -2.02 8.07 -16.93
CA PRO A 86 -1.75 9.49 -17.11
C PRO A 86 -2.75 10.32 -16.29
N THR A 87 -2.26 11.27 -15.51
CA THR A 87 -3.11 12.23 -14.80
C THR A 87 -3.69 13.23 -15.81
N VAL A 88 -4.82 12.88 -16.42
CA VAL A 88 -5.57 13.82 -17.26
C VAL A 88 -6.28 14.80 -16.33
N LYS A 89 -5.78 16.03 -16.23
CA LYS A 89 -6.51 17.11 -15.53
C LYS A 89 -7.88 17.29 -16.22
N PRO A 90 -9.00 17.29 -15.47
CA PRO A 90 -10.30 17.58 -16.08
C PRO A 90 -10.24 18.95 -16.75
N LYS A 91 -10.69 19.04 -18.00
CA LYS A 91 -10.89 20.33 -18.66
C LYS A 91 -11.96 21.09 -17.85
N LYS A 92 -11.61 22.30 -17.41
CA LYS A 92 -12.55 23.26 -16.80
C LYS A 92 -13.69 23.57 -17.75
#